data_AF-A0A376Y6R1-F1
#
_entry.id   AF-A0A376Y6R1-F1
#
_cell.length_a   1.000
_cell.length_b   1.000
_cell.length_c   1.000
_cell.angle_alpha   90.00
_cell.angle_beta   90.00
_cell.angle_gamma   90.00
#
_symmetry.space_group_name_H-M   'P 1'
#
loop_
_entity.id
_entity.type
_entity.pdbx_description
1 polymer ?
#
loop_
_entity_poly.entity_id
_entity_poly.type
_entity_poly.pdbx_seq_one_letter_code
_entity_poly.pdbx_strand_id
1 'polypeptide(L)' 'MQISLKVDDNQAQIQMVSPHQHVRAALEAALPVLRTQLAESGIQLGQSNISGESFSGQQQARFPATAKPTHSKP' A
#
# COMPACT_ATOMS: atom_id res chain seq x y z
N MET A 1 9.26 -11.13 -4.25
CA MET A 1 9.53 -10.11 -3.21
C MET A 1 10.65 -9.24 -3.70
N GLN A 2 10.44 -7.93 -3.81
CA GLN A 2 11.50 -6.98 -4.14
C GLN A 2 11.61 -5.94 -3.05
N ILE A 3 12.83 -5.58 -2.66
CA ILE A 3 13.12 -4.57 -1.64
C ILE A 3 14.16 -3.64 -2.23
N SER A 4 13.86 -2.36 -2.25
CA SER A 4 14.77 -1.31 -2.72
C SER A 4 14.90 -0.27 -1.63
N LEU A 5 16.13 -0.06 -1.18
CA LEU A 5 16.49 0.95 -0.20
C LEU A 5 17.34 2.01 -0.92
N LYS A 6 16.89 3.26 -0.86
CA LYS A 6 17.66 4.42 -1.31
C LYS A 6 18.01 5.24 -0.09
N VAL A 7 19.26 5.66 0.01
CA VAL A 7 19.74 6.55 1.07
C VAL A 7 20.32 7.79 0.38
N ASP A 8 19.82 8.94 0.76
CA ASP A 8 20.24 10.25 0.28
C ASP A 8 20.60 11.11 1.50
N ASP A 9 21.87 11.52 1.58
CA ASP A 9 22.45 12.19 2.75
C ASP A 9 22.18 11.39 4.05
N ASN A 10 21.25 11.85 4.88
CA ASN A 10 20.82 11.20 6.10
C ASN A 10 19.35 10.73 6.08
N GLN A 11 18.72 10.67 4.91
CA GLN A 11 17.35 10.20 4.73
C GLN A 11 17.28 8.94 3.88
N ALA A 12 16.60 7.93 4.40
CA ALA A 12 16.31 6.70 3.70
C ALA A 12 14.88 6.69 3.16
N GLN A 13 14.72 6.12 1.97
CA GLN A 13 13.45 5.73 1.38
C GLN A 13 13.48 4.25 1.05
N ILE A 14 12.44 3.53 1.48
CA ILE A 14 12.31 2.10 1.23
C ILE A 14 11.06 1.82 0.39
N GLN A 15 11.22 0.99 -0.63
CA GLN A 15 10.14 0.49 -1.47
C GLN A 15 10.16 -1.03 -1.45
N MET A 16 9.02 -1.62 -1.13
CA MET A 16 8.89 -3.06 -0.98
C MET A 16 7.69 -3.56 -1.77
N VAL A 17 7.88 -4.62 -2.54
CA VAL A 17 6.86 -5.20 -3.41
C VAL A 17 6.69 -6.68 -3.08
N SER A 18 5.48 -7.05 -2.66
CA SER A 18 5.13 -8.38 -2.19
C SER A 18 3.78 -8.84 -2.76
N PRO A 19 3.68 -9.98 -3.46
CA PRO A 19 2.39 -10.58 -3.80
C PRO A 19 1.63 -11.17 -2.60
N HIS A 20 2.30 -11.39 -1.46
CA HIS A 20 1.72 -12.11 -0.33
C HIS A 20 1.29 -11.17 0.79
N GLN A 21 0.01 -11.26 1.17
CA GLN A 21 -0.61 -10.47 2.24
C GLN A 21 0.09 -10.65 3.60
N HIS A 22 0.40 -11.89 3.97
CA HIS A 22 1.05 -12.18 5.25
C HIS A 22 2.43 -11.55 5.36
N VAL A 23 3.21 -11.59 4.28
CA VAL A 23 4.56 -10.98 4.24
C VAL A 23 4.46 -9.46 4.33
N ARG A 24 3.47 -8.85 3.65
CA ARG A 24 3.20 -7.42 3.77
C ARG A 24 2.88 -7.03 5.22
N ALA A 25 2.04 -7.78 5.92
CA ALA A 25 1.68 -7.49 7.31
C ALA A 25 2.90 -7.54 8.25
N ALA A 26 3.75 -8.56 8.09
CA ALA A 26 5.00 -8.67 8.85
C ALA A 26 5.95 -7.50 8.54
N LEU A 27 5.99 -7.05 7.29
CA LEU A 27 6.83 -5.94 6.85
C LEU A 27 6.34 -4.59 7.40
N GLU A 28 5.03 -4.34 7.38
CA GLU A 28 4.41 -3.18 8.02
C GLU A 28 4.72 -3.15 9.53
N ALA A 29 4.69 -4.29 10.21
CA ALA A 29 5.06 -4.39 11.62
C ALA A 29 6.57 -4.20 11.87
N ALA A 30 7.42 -4.57 10.92
CA ALA A 30 8.87 -4.42 11.01
C ALA A 30 9.35 -2.98 10.71
N LEU A 31 8.58 -2.18 9.97
CA LEU A 31 8.94 -0.79 9.62
C LEU A 31 9.28 0.10 10.82
N PRO A 32 8.48 0.18 11.89
CA PRO A 32 8.83 1.00 13.05
C PRO A 32 10.15 0.59 13.69
N VAL A 33 10.43 -0.72 13.78
CA VAL A 33 11.71 -1.24 14.28
C VAL A 33 12.83 -0.82 13.35
N LEU A 34 12.68 -1.06 12.05
CA LEU A 34 13.67 -0.69 11.04
C LEU A 34 13.98 0.82 11.07
N ARG A 35 12.97 1.66 11.23
CA ARG A 35 13.13 3.12 11.38
C ARG A 35 13.98 3.46 12.60
N THR A 36 13.71 2.84 13.75
CA THR A 36 14.50 3.06 14.96
C THR A 36 15.94 2.64 14.76
N GLN A 37 16.19 1.43 14.24
CA GLN A 37 17.54 0.93 13.99
C GLN A 37 18.33 1.83 13.02
N LEU A 38 17.67 2.32 11.96
CA LEU A 38 18.29 3.24 11.02
C LEU A 38 18.59 4.59 11.69
N ALA A 39 17.66 5.11 12.49
CA ALA A 39 17.81 6.38 13.20
C ALA A 39 18.92 6.34 14.26
N GLU A 40 19.10 5.21 14.95
CA GLU A 40 20.23 4.98 15.85
C GLU A 40 21.57 5.01 15.12
N SER A 41 21.60 4.57 13.87
CA SER A 41 22.76 4.70 12.99
C SER A 41 22.92 6.10 12.38
N GLY A 42 22.03 7.05 12.72
CA GLY A 42 21.95 8.40 12.19
C GLY A 42 20.92 8.57 11.08
N ILE A 43 20.57 7.52 10.33
CA ILE A 43 19.77 7.59 9.10
C ILE A 43 18.27 7.63 9.39
N GLN A 44 17.58 8.66 8.95
CA GLN A 44 16.14 8.78 9.15
C GLN A 44 15.35 8.08 8.03
N LEU A 45 14.56 7.06 8.36
CA LEU A 45 13.63 6.45 7.41
C LEU A 45 12.39 7.33 7.26
N GLY A 46 12.40 8.23 6.28
CA GLY A 46 11.33 9.20 6.05
C GLY A 46 10.15 8.61 5.26
N GLN A 47 10.43 7.87 4.18
CA GLN A 47 9.40 7.35 3.29
C GLN A 47 9.47 5.84 3.17
N SER A 48 8.32 5.19 3.35
CA SER A 48 8.22 3.74 3.33
C SER A 48 6.99 3.32 2.55
N ASN A 49 7.19 2.65 1.41
CA ASN A 49 6.11 2.25 0.53
C ASN A 49 6.07 0.73 0.41
N ILE A 50 4.93 0.13 0.76
CA ILE A 50 4.71 -1.31 0.62
C ILE A 50 3.60 -1.52 -0.40
N SER A 51 3.95 -2.10 -1.53
CA SER A 51 3.02 -2.43 -2.59
C SER A 51 2.72 -3.93 -2.56
N GLY A 52 1.44 -4.27 -2.49
CA GLY A 52 0.99 -5.53 -3.07
C GLY A 52 1.21 -5.43 -4.58
N GLU A 53 1.62 -6.50 -5.27
CA GLU A 53 1.51 -6.55 -6.73
C GLU A 53 0.11 -6.07 -7.10
N SER A 54 0.03 -4.81 -7.55
CA SER A 54 -1.25 -4.15 -7.74
C SER A 54 -1.76 -4.71 -9.04
N PHE A 55 -2.53 -5.79 -8.92
CA PHE A 55 -3.40 -6.28 -9.97
C PHE A 55 -4.15 -5.05 -10.49
N SER A 56 -3.81 -4.68 -11.71
CA SER A 56 -4.18 -3.42 -12.32
C SER A 56 -5.69 -3.39 -12.53
N GLY A 57 -6.38 -2.43 -11.89
CA GLY A 57 -7.69 -1.96 -12.32
C GLY A 57 -8.90 -2.85 -11.99
N GLN A 58 -10.05 -2.17 -11.89
CA GLN A 58 -11.42 -2.71 -11.76
C GLN A 58 -11.71 -3.28 -10.35
N GLN A 59 -12.42 -2.55 -9.50
CA GLN A 59 -13.86 -2.46 -9.65
C GLN A 59 -14.39 -1.13 -9.12
N GLN A 60 -14.52 -0.21 -10.07
CA GLN A 60 -15.29 1.01 -9.95
C GLN A 60 -16.74 0.64 -9.64
N ALA A 61 -17.29 1.27 -8.61
CA ALA A 61 -18.70 1.26 -8.29
C ALA A 61 -19.52 1.59 -9.54
N ARG A 62 -20.34 0.63 -10.01
CA ARG A 62 -21.42 0.90 -10.95
C ARG A 62 -22.72 0.43 -10.32
N PHE A 63 -23.33 1.36 -9.59
CA PHE A 63 -24.74 1.31 -9.25
C PHE A 63 -25.56 1.21 -10.55
N PRO A 64 -26.46 0.23 -10.70
CA PRO A 64 -27.59 0.41 -11.60
C PRO A 64 -28.66 1.18 -10.85
N ALA A 65 -28.69 2.51 -11.03
CA ALA A 65 -29.91 3.28 -10.87
C ALA A 65 -30.88 2.80 -11.97
N THR A 66 -31.69 1.79 -11.67
CA THR A 66 -32.83 1.44 -12.51
C THR A 66 -34.04 2.22 -12.00
N ALA A 67 -34.41 3.20 -12.81
CA ALA A 67 -35.55 4.05 -12.63
C ALA A 67 -36.85 3.23 -12.58
N LYS A 68 -37.81 3.80 -11.85
CA LYS A 68 -39.17 3.34 -11.58
C LYS A 68 -39.97 3.13 -12.88
N PRO A 69 -40.64 1.98 -13.09
CA PRO A 69 -41.73 1.89 -14.06
C PRO A 69 -43.04 2.36 -13.41
N THR A 70 -43.56 3.49 -13.89
CA THR A 70 -44.96 3.89 -13.76
C THR A 70 -45.80 3.09 -14.75
N HIS A 71 -46.79 2.29 -14.31
CA HIS A 71 -48.04 2.12 -15.08
C HIS A 71 -49.19 1.63 -14.20
N SER A 72 -50.35 2.27 -14.42
CA SER A 72 -51.65 2.09 -13.78
C SER A 72 -52.32 0.75 -14.12
N LYS A 73 -52.97 0.16 -13.11
CA LYS A 73 -54.38 -0.26 -13.03
C LYS A 73 -55.12 -0.72 -14.31
N PRO A 74 -55.91 -1.80 -14.19
CA PRO A 74 -57.33 -1.77 -14.57
C PRO A 74 -58.26 -1.75 -13.35
#